data_AF-A0AAX2TLR1-F1
#
_entry.id   AF-A0AAX2TLR1-F1
#
_cell.length_a   1.000
_cell.length_b   1.000
_cell.length_c   1.000
_cell.angle_alpha   90.00
_cell.angle_beta   90.00
_cell.angle_gamma   90.00
#
_symmetry.space_group_name_H-M   'P 1'
#
loop_
_entity.id
_entity.type
_entity.pdbx_description
1 polymer ?
#
loop_
_entity_poly.entity_id
_entity_poly.type
_entity_poly.pdbx_seq_one_letter_code
_entity_poly.pdbx_strand_id
1 'polypeptide(L)'
;MQEIYRVLARLMQTDLTVMISGESGTGKELVARALHDYGKRRNGPFVAVNMAAIPRDLIESELFGHERGAFTGANTRASGRFEQAEGGTLFLDEIGDMPMEAQTRLLRVLQQGEYTTVGGRTPIKTDVRIVAASNKDLRILIQQGLFREDLFFR
;
A
#
# COMPACT_ATOMS: atom_id res chain seq x y z
N MET A 1 4.71 -25.33 2.74
CA MET A 1 4.65 -24.70 4.08
C MET A 1 6.01 -24.35 4.67
N GLN A 2 6.97 -25.28 4.82
CA GLN A 2 8.28 -24.97 5.44
C GLN A 2 9.07 -23.86 4.72
N GLU A 3 9.01 -23.80 3.39
CA GLU A 3 9.68 -22.77 2.60
C GLU A 3 9.11 -21.37 2.85
N ILE A 4 7.78 -21.25 2.94
CA ILE A 4 7.09 -19.99 3.29
C ILE A 4 7.57 -19.48 4.65
N TYR A 5 7.66 -20.35 5.67
CA TYR A 5 8.16 -19.95 6.99
C TYR A 5 9.61 -19.47 6.97
N ARG A 6 10.48 -20.09 6.15
CA ARG A 6 11.88 -19.63 6.01
C ARG A 6 11.96 -18.25 5.34
N VAL A 7 11.14 -18.00 4.32
CA VAL A 7 11.08 -16.70 3.66
C VAL A 7 10.56 -15.64 4.64
N LEU A 8 9.46 -15.92 5.34
CA LEU A 8 8.88 -15.00 6.33
C LEU A 8 9.87 -14.65 7.43
N ALA A 9 10.60 -15.64 7.99
CA ALA A 9 11.60 -15.39 9.02
C ALA A 9 12.71 -14.42 8.57
N ARG A 10 13.11 -14.48 7.29
CA ARG A 10 14.09 -13.53 6.72
C ARG A 10 13.48 -12.14 6.53
N LEU A 11 12.23 -12.06 6.07
CA LEU A 11 11.53 -10.81 5.81
C LEU A 11 11.09 -10.07 7.07
N MET A 12 10.90 -10.75 8.20
CA MET A 12 10.55 -10.13 9.48
C MET A 12 11.63 -9.12 9.95
N GLN A 13 12.90 -9.37 9.61
CA GLN A 13 14.02 -8.54 10.05
C GLN A 13 14.37 -7.40 9.08
N THR A 14 13.55 -7.15 8.06
CA THR A 14 13.76 -6.11 7.06
C THR A 14 12.55 -5.19 6.92
N ASP A 15 12.79 -3.98 6.43
CA ASP A 15 11.75 -3.02 6.04
C ASP A 15 11.48 -3.06 4.52
N LEU A 16 11.91 -4.14 3.85
CA LEU A 16 11.65 -4.30 2.43
C LEU A 16 10.15 -4.38 2.17
N THR A 17 9.75 -3.81 1.04
CA THR A 17 8.44 -4.03 0.45
C THR A 17 8.26 -5.53 0.17
N VAL A 18 7.08 -6.05 0.51
CA VAL A 18 6.74 -7.47 0.29
C VAL A 18 5.49 -7.57 -0.55
N MET A 19 5.52 -8.42 -1.57
CA MET A 19 4.35 -8.77 -2.37
C MET A 19 3.89 -10.20 -2.07
N ILE A 20 2.62 -10.36 -1.73
CA ILE A 20 1.98 -11.64 -1.40
C ILE A 20 1.01 -12.00 -2.52
N SER A 21 1.40 -12.96 -3.35
CA SER A 21 0.53 -13.48 -4.41
C SER A 21 -0.25 -14.70 -3.93
N GLY A 22 -1.55 -14.74 -4.23
CA GLY A 22 -2.39 -15.90 -3.92
C GLY A 22 -3.87 -15.61 -4.11
N GLU A 23 -4.66 -16.66 -4.30
CA GLU A 23 -6.11 -16.57 -4.49
C GLU A 23 -6.80 -15.83 -3.32
N SER A 24 -7.96 -15.24 -3.57
CA SER A 24 -8.75 -14.60 -2.52
C SER A 24 -9.16 -15.63 -1.46
N GLY A 25 -9.19 -15.22 -0.19
CA GLY A 25 -9.53 -16.12 0.92
C GLY A 25 -8.40 -17.04 1.41
N THR A 26 -7.19 -16.96 0.85
CA THR A 26 -6.04 -17.79 1.26
C THR A 26 -5.26 -17.27 2.48
N GLY A 27 -5.78 -16.25 3.18
CA GLY A 27 -5.15 -15.72 4.39
C GLY A 27 -3.97 -14.76 4.17
N LYS A 28 -3.94 -14.06 3.03
CA LYS A 28 -2.88 -13.06 2.70
C LYS A 28 -2.71 -12.01 3.81
N GLU A 29 -3.81 -11.54 4.41
CA GLU A 29 -3.76 -10.60 5.54
C GLU A 29 -3.10 -11.20 6.78
N LEU A 30 -3.32 -12.49 7.08
CA LEU A 30 -2.65 -13.16 8.21
C LEU A 30 -1.14 -13.19 8.03
N VAL A 31 -0.68 -13.39 6.80
CA VAL A 31 0.74 -13.33 6.45
C VAL A 31 1.28 -11.90 6.62
N ALA A 32 0.57 -10.89 6.13
CA ALA A 32 0.96 -9.49 6.29
C ALA A 32 1.02 -9.06 7.77
N ARG A 33 0.02 -9.47 8.57
CA ARG A 33 -0.02 -9.22 10.01
C ARG A 33 1.12 -9.92 10.73
N ALA A 34 1.44 -11.16 10.38
CA ALA A 34 2.59 -11.85 10.95
C ALA A 34 3.93 -11.14 10.63
N LEU A 35 4.09 -10.61 9.41
CA LEU A 35 5.27 -9.81 9.05
C LEU A 35 5.41 -8.54 9.90
N HIS A 36 4.29 -7.94 10.31
CA HIS A 36 4.25 -6.79 11.19
C HIS A 36 4.51 -7.17 12.66
N ASP A 37 3.70 -8.08 13.22
CA ASP A 37 3.71 -8.45 14.65
C ASP A 37 5.06 -9.02 15.10
N TYR A 38 5.73 -9.76 14.22
CA TYR A 38 7.06 -10.34 14.46
C TYR A 38 8.20 -9.54 13.83
N GLY A 39 7.90 -8.40 13.20
CA GLY A 39 8.87 -7.55 12.53
C GLY A 39 9.44 -6.43 13.40
N LYS A 40 10.34 -5.63 12.80
CA LYS A 40 10.95 -4.46 13.45
C LYS A 40 9.95 -3.37 13.86
N ARG A 41 8.85 -3.25 13.12
CA ARG A 41 7.83 -2.20 13.29
C ARG A 41 6.60 -2.62 14.10
N ARG A 42 6.68 -3.75 14.82
CA ARG A 42 5.59 -4.32 15.63
C ARG A 42 4.95 -3.39 16.67
N ASN A 43 5.67 -2.34 17.08
CA ASN A 43 5.17 -1.35 18.04
C ASN A 43 4.45 -0.18 17.36
N GLY A 44 4.56 -0.06 16.04
CA GLY A 44 3.86 0.94 15.24
C GLY A 44 2.48 0.45 14.79
N PRO A 45 1.71 1.30 14.09
CA PRO A 45 0.39 0.92 13.59
C PRO A 45 0.48 -0.15 12.47
N PHE A 46 -0.52 -1.02 12.42
CA PHE A 46 -0.80 -1.86 11.25
C PHE A 46 -2.11 -1.37 10.61
N VAL A 47 -2.01 -0.76 9.44
CA VAL A 47 -3.15 -0.23 8.69
C VAL A 47 -3.39 -1.12 7.48
N ALA A 48 -4.54 -1.78 7.43
CA ALA A 48 -4.94 -2.60 6.29
C ALA A 48 -5.97 -1.86 5.42
N VAL A 49 -5.80 -1.94 4.11
CA VAL A 49 -6.67 -1.29 3.13
C VAL A 49 -6.92 -2.25 1.97
N ASN A 50 -8.19 -2.55 1.69
CA ASN A 50 -8.58 -3.37 0.55
C ASN A 50 -8.98 -2.47 -0.63
N MET A 51 -8.19 -2.50 -1.71
CA MET A 51 -8.41 -1.65 -2.89
C MET A 51 -9.72 -1.97 -3.61
N ALA A 52 -10.18 -3.22 -3.57
CA ALA A 52 -11.44 -3.62 -4.20
C ALA A 52 -12.68 -3.12 -3.43
N ALA A 53 -12.52 -2.68 -2.17
CA ALA A 53 -13.62 -2.19 -1.33
C ALA A 53 -13.80 -0.66 -1.40
N ILE A 54 -12.88 0.07 -2.05
CA ILE A 54 -12.90 1.53 -2.14
C ILE A 54 -13.27 1.92 -3.58
N PRO A 55 -14.24 2.83 -3.78
CA PRO A 55 -14.51 3.40 -5.10
C PRO A 55 -13.23 3.94 -5.74
N ARG A 56 -12.99 3.63 -7.02
CA ARG A 56 -11.72 3.93 -7.69
C ARG A 56 -11.30 5.40 -7.62
N ASP A 57 -12.28 6.29 -7.70
CA ASP A 57 -12.13 7.75 -7.61
C ASP A 57 -11.78 8.25 -6.20
N LEU A 58 -11.99 7.44 -5.16
CA LEU A 58 -11.66 7.76 -3.77
C LEU A 58 -10.34 7.14 -3.29
N ILE A 59 -9.74 6.20 -4.04
CA ILE A 59 -8.52 5.51 -3.60
C ILE A 59 -7.38 6.50 -3.31
N GLU A 60 -7.22 7.54 -4.13
CA GLU A 60 -6.16 8.52 -3.89
C GLU A 60 -6.38 9.34 -2.62
N SER A 61 -7.61 9.80 -2.36
CA SER A 61 -7.92 10.61 -1.19
C SER A 61 -7.92 9.78 0.09
N GLU A 62 -8.29 8.50 0.03
CA GLU A 62 -8.15 7.55 1.13
C GLU A 62 -6.68 7.29 1.45
N LEU A 63 -5.86 6.91 0.46
CA LEU A 63 -4.45 6.56 0.68
C LEU A 63 -3.63 7.77 1.14
N PHE A 64 -3.75 8.89 0.43
CA PHE A 64 -2.85 10.04 0.59
C PHE A 64 -3.48 11.20 1.35
N GLY A 65 -4.76 11.14 1.70
CA GLY A 65 -5.47 12.26 2.32
C GLY A 65 -5.81 13.35 1.30
N HIS A 66 -6.58 14.35 1.74
CA HIS A 66 -6.97 15.47 0.91
C HIS A 66 -7.07 16.77 1.69
N GLU A 67 -6.81 17.88 1.00
CA GLU A 67 -7.06 19.22 1.52
C GLU A 67 -8.52 19.63 1.36
N ARG A 68 -8.97 20.57 2.19
CA ARG A 68 -10.29 21.20 2.01
C ARG A 68 -10.36 21.86 0.63
N GLY A 69 -11.42 21.56 -0.12
CA GLY A 69 -11.66 22.09 -1.46
C GLY A 69 -10.93 21.37 -2.58
N ALA A 70 -10.27 20.23 -2.30
CA ALA A 70 -9.55 19.47 -3.33
C ALA A 70 -10.46 18.89 -4.43
N PHE A 71 -11.72 18.58 -4.09
CA PHE A 71 -12.76 18.12 -5.02
C PHE A 71 -14.15 18.47 -4.48
N THR A 72 -15.19 18.32 -5.29
CA THR A 72 -16.59 18.55 -4.89
C THR A 72 -16.96 17.63 -3.72
N GLY A 73 -17.26 18.21 -2.55
CA GLY A 73 -17.56 17.46 -1.32
C GLY A 73 -16.41 17.40 -0.31
N ALA A 74 -15.20 17.84 -0.67
CA ALA A 74 -14.06 17.97 0.25
C ALA A 74 -14.22 19.17 1.20
N ASN A 75 -15.21 19.10 2.11
CA ASN A 75 -15.56 20.20 3.01
C ASN A 75 -14.52 20.42 4.13
N THR A 76 -13.75 19.38 4.45
CA THR A 76 -12.71 19.37 5.49
C THR A 76 -11.44 18.76 4.93
N ARG A 77 -10.30 19.02 5.61
CA ARG A 77 -9.08 18.24 5.38
C ARG A 77 -9.25 16.85 6.02
N ALA A 78 -8.71 15.82 5.40
CA ALA A 78 -8.67 14.46 5.97
C ALA A 78 -7.28 13.84 5.81
N SER A 79 -6.81 13.18 6.87
CA SER A 79 -5.57 12.39 6.89
C SER A 79 -5.73 11.11 6.08
N GLY A 80 -4.70 10.72 5.32
CA GLY A 80 -4.68 9.48 4.55
C GLY A 80 -4.21 8.25 5.33
N ARG A 81 -4.27 7.09 4.68
CA ARG A 81 -3.76 5.81 5.25
C ARG A 81 -2.25 5.80 5.46
N PHE A 82 -1.47 6.52 4.64
CA PHE A 82 -0.04 6.69 4.89
C PHE A 82 0.22 7.39 6.23
N GLU A 83 -0.48 8.48 6.52
CA GLU A 83 -0.35 9.21 7.78
C GLU A 83 -0.76 8.35 8.98
N GLN A 84 -1.83 7.56 8.84
CA GLN A 84 -2.26 6.62 9.88
C GLN A 84 -1.28 5.48 10.12
N ALA A 85 -0.48 5.10 9.11
CA ALA A 85 0.46 3.99 9.14
C ALA A 85 1.87 4.41 9.56
N GLU A 86 2.11 5.69 9.83
CA GLU A 86 3.43 6.27 10.09
C GLU A 86 4.19 5.52 11.21
N GLY A 87 5.46 5.20 10.96
CA GLY A 87 6.30 4.37 11.84
C GLY A 87 5.92 2.88 11.87
N GLY A 88 4.90 2.48 11.12
CA GLY A 88 4.29 1.16 11.14
C GLY A 88 4.30 0.46 9.78
N THR A 89 3.21 -0.25 9.48
CA THR A 89 3.04 -1.02 8.25
C THR A 89 1.70 -0.71 7.60
N LEU A 90 1.74 -0.39 6.30
CA LEU A 90 0.57 -0.25 5.45
C LEU A 90 0.42 -1.51 4.59
N PHE A 91 -0.66 -2.24 4.81
CA PHE A 91 -1.04 -3.41 4.03
C PHE A 91 -2.04 -3.02 2.94
N LEU A 92 -1.66 -3.22 1.68
CA LEU A 92 -2.46 -2.96 0.48
C LEU A 92 -2.97 -4.27 -0.09
N ASP A 93 -4.20 -4.66 0.26
CA ASP A 93 -4.83 -5.86 -0.29
C ASP A 93 -5.46 -5.57 -1.65
N GLU A 94 -5.40 -6.58 -2.51
CA GLU A 94 -5.83 -6.53 -3.90
C GLU A 94 -5.24 -5.33 -4.68
N ILE A 95 -3.92 -5.12 -4.58
CA ILE A 95 -3.21 -4.00 -5.24
C ILE A 95 -3.40 -3.95 -6.77
N GLY A 96 -3.79 -5.08 -7.39
CA GLY A 96 -4.19 -5.14 -8.80
C GLY A 96 -5.51 -4.43 -9.12
N ASP A 97 -6.22 -3.89 -8.13
CA ASP A 97 -7.39 -3.00 -8.28
C ASP A 97 -7.02 -1.52 -8.12
N MET A 98 -5.76 -1.19 -7.81
CA MET A 98 -5.30 0.19 -7.69
C MET A 98 -5.29 0.89 -9.06
N PRO A 99 -5.90 2.09 -9.20
CA PRO A 99 -5.88 2.86 -10.44
C PRO A 99 -4.47 3.39 -10.77
N MET A 100 -4.21 3.66 -12.05
CA MET A 100 -2.89 4.03 -12.57
C MET A 100 -2.33 5.32 -11.94
N GLU A 101 -3.22 6.26 -11.60
CA GLU A 101 -2.89 7.52 -10.93
C GLU A 101 -2.35 7.25 -9.52
N ALA A 102 -3.04 6.41 -8.75
CA ALA A 102 -2.59 6.00 -7.42
C ALA A 102 -1.30 5.17 -7.46
N GLN A 103 -1.14 4.28 -8.46
CA GLN A 103 0.11 3.53 -8.66
C GLN A 103 1.30 4.46 -8.90
N THR A 104 1.10 5.52 -9.69
CA THR A 104 2.14 6.51 -9.97
C THR A 104 2.59 7.24 -8.69
N ARG A 105 1.65 7.53 -7.79
CA ARG A 105 1.97 8.17 -6.51
C ARG A 105 2.63 7.20 -5.54
N LEU A 106 2.14 5.96 -5.45
CA LEU A 106 2.76 4.91 -4.64
C LEU A 106 4.22 4.67 -5.06
N LEU A 107 4.50 4.63 -6.37
CA LEU A 107 5.86 4.53 -6.89
C LEU A 107 6.77 5.67 -6.38
N ARG A 108 6.26 6.91 -6.36
CA ARG A 108 7.01 8.05 -5.82
C ARG A 108 7.29 7.87 -4.33
N VAL A 109 6.31 7.39 -3.56
CA VAL A 109 6.53 7.10 -2.13
C VAL A 109 7.65 6.07 -1.94
N LEU A 110 7.61 4.97 -2.69
CA LEU A 110 8.62 3.91 -2.61
C LEU A 110 10.02 4.39 -3.02
N GLN A 111 10.11 5.40 -3.89
CA GLN A 111 11.39 5.94 -4.38
C GLN A 111 11.93 7.09 -3.53
N GLN A 112 11.06 7.95 -3.00
CA GLN A 112 11.43 9.23 -2.39
C GLN A 112 11.14 9.28 -0.88
N GLY A 113 10.32 8.37 -0.36
CA GLY A 113 9.88 8.40 1.04
C GLY A 113 8.98 9.58 1.37
N GLU A 114 8.28 10.13 0.37
CA GLU A 114 7.35 11.25 0.56
C GLU A 114 6.16 11.20 -0.41
N TYR A 115 5.06 11.84 -0.01
CA TYR A 115 3.85 12.01 -0.81
C TYR A 115 3.22 13.39 -0.56
N THR A 116 2.30 13.83 -1.41
CA THR A 116 1.46 15.01 -1.15
C THR A 116 0.02 14.58 -0.89
N THR A 117 -0.82 15.39 -0.25
CA THR A 117 -2.27 15.16 -0.20
C THR A 117 -2.93 15.51 -1.55
N VAL A 118 -4.13 15.00 -1.82
CA VAL A 118 -4.93 15.44 -2.97
C VAL A 118 -5.27 16.93 -2.81
N GLY A 119 -4.98 17.74 -3.83
CA GLY A 119 -5.11 19.20 -3.78
C GLY A 119 -4.00 19.91 -3.00
N GLY A 120 -3.12 19.17 -2.33
CA GLY A 120 -1.96 19.70 -1.61
C GLY A 120 -0.73 19.86 -2.49
N ARG A 121 0.19 20.72 -2.05
CA ARG A 121 1.49 20.96 -2.72
C ARG A 121 2.70 20.67 -1.83
N THR A 122 2.48 20.54 -0.52
CA THR A 122 3.54 20.31 0.45
C THR A 122 3.85 18.82 0.52
N PRO A 123 5.10 18.38 0.24
CA PRO A 123 5.52 17.02 0.47
C PRO A 123 5.48 16.65 1.95
N ILE A 124 4.99 15.46 2.24
CA ILE A 124 4.89 14.84 3.55
C ILE A 124 5.83 13.64 3.51
N LYS A 125 6.89 13.69 4.33
CA LYS A 125 7.77 12.54 4.53
C LYS A 125 6.99 11.42 5.22
N THR A 126 7.28 10.20 4.83
CA THR A 126 6.67 9.03 5.43
C THR A 126 7.71 7.94 5.65
N ASP A 127 7.66 7.36 6.85
CA ASP A 127 8.41 6.18 7.20
C ASP A 127 7.43 5.03 7.45
N VAL A 128 7.01 4.37 6.37
CA VAL A 128 6.00 3.30 6.40
C VAL A 128 6.52 2.09 5.63
N ARG A 129 6.46 0.91 6.23
CA ARG A 129 6.71 -0.34 5.52
C ARG A 129 5.48 -0.72 4.68
N ILE A 130 5.67 -0.98 3.39
CA ILE A 130 4.61 -1.44 2.51
C ILE A 130 4.59 -2.98 2.45
N VAL A 131 3.40 -3.55 2.63
CA VAL A 131 3.12 -4.95 2.28
C VAL A 131 1.95 -4.94 1.32
N ALA A 132 2.07 -5.57 0.17
CA ALA A 132 1.02 -5.64 -0.84
C ALA A 132 0.57 -7.08 -1.06
N ALA A 133 -0.67 -7.24 -1.50
CA ALA A 133 -1.23 -8.53 -1.88
C ALA A 133 -2.07 -8.42 -3.15
N SER A 134 -2.15 -9.51 -3.91
CA SER A 134 -2.99 -9.58 -5.12
C SER A 134 -3.45 -11.02 -5.39
N ASN A 135 -4.72 -11.18 -5.74
CA ASN A 135 -5.27 -12.39 -6.36
C ASN A 135 -5.08 -12.42 -7.89
N LYS A 136 -4.79 -11.27 -8.52
CA LYS A 136 -4.58 -11.14 -9.96
C LYS A 136 -3.12 -11.39 -10.32
N ASP A 137 -2.89 -11.92 -11.52
CA ASP A 137 -1.56 -11.94 -12.11
C ASP A 137 -1.19 -10.54 -12.61
N LEU A 138 -0.31 -9.87 -11.86
CA LEU A 138 0.15 -8.52 -12.21
C LEU A 138 0.93 -8.47 -13.51
N ARG A 139 1.56 -9.57 -13.96
CA ARG A 139 2.27 -9.59 -15.25
C ARG A 139 1.29 -9.48 -16.41
N ILE A 140 0.12 -10.11 -16.28
CA ILE A 140 -0.97 -9.94 -17.25
C ILE A 140 -1.49 -8.51 -17.23
N LEU A 141 -1.68 -7.92 -16.05
CA LEU A 141 -2.13 -6.52 -15.93
C LEU A 141 -1.11 -5.54 -16.51
N ILE A 142 0.19 -5.79 -16.36
CA ILE A 142 1.26 -5.01 -17.00
C ILE A 142 1.13 -5.07 -18.52
N GLN A 143 0.96 -6.26 -19.09
CA GLN A 143 0.78 -6.43 -20.54
C GLN A 143 -0.48 -5.71 -21.06
N GLN A 144 -1.51 -5.61 -20.22
CA GLN A 144 -2.76 -4.88 -20.52
C GLN A 144 -2.68 -3.37 -20.27
N GLY A 145 -1.55 -2.85 -19.76
CA GLY A 145 -1.39 -1.44 -19.39
C GLY A 145 -2.21 -1.01 -18.17
N LEU A 146 -2.66 -1.97 -17.35
CA LEU A 146 -3.46 -1.76 -16.15
C LEU A 146 -2.63 -1.73 -14.86
N PHE A 147 -1.37 -2.16 -14.94
CA PHE A 147 -0.44 -2.09 -13.83
C PHE A 147 0.94 -1.63 -14.33
N ARG A 148 1.62 -0.79 -13.55
CA ARG A 148 2.92 -0.26 -13.94
C ARG A 148 4.03 -1.28 -13.69
N GLU A 149 4.83 -1.52 -14.71
CA GLU A 149 6.00 -2.41 -14.61
C GLU A 149 7.05 -1.89 -13.62
N ASP A 150 7.31 -0.59 -13.60
CA ASP A 150 8.28 0.02 -12.70
C ASP A 150 7.88 -0.05 -11.21
N LEU A 151 6.58 -0.06 -10.91
CA LEU A 151 6.05 -0.32 -9.58
C LEU A 151 6.21 -1.80 -9.19
N PHE A 152 6.02 -2.73 -10.12
CA PHE A 152 6.16 -4.17 -9.85
C PHE A 152 7.58 -4.57 -9.43
N PHE A 153 8.60 -3.86 -9.91
CA PHE A 153 10.01 -4.12 -9.60
C PHE A 153 10.58 -3.31 -8.42
N ARG A 154 9.71 -2.69 -7.59
CA ARG A 154 10.09 -1.96 -6.38
C ARG A 154 9.69 -2.72 -5.12
#